data_AF-A0AAN7HM98-F1
#
_entry.id   AF-A0AAN7HM98-F1
#
_cell.length_a   1.000
_cell.length_b   1.000
_cell.length_c   1.000
_cell.angle_alpha   90.00
_cell.angle_beta   90.00
_cell.angle_gamma   90.00
#
_symmetry.space_group_name_H-M   'P 1'
#
loop_
_entity.id
_entity.type
_entity.pdbx_description
1 polymer ?
#
loop_
_entity_poly.entity_id
_entity_poly.type
_entity_poly.pdbx_seq_one_letter_code
_entity_poly.pdbx_strand_id
1 'polypeptide(L)'
;MSLVPRELRSGALDNPRAAQEILRSMGHDMSINGIRKSLRRNGLKSRRKVKTNFVSKTNKRLRLAWAKKHRHLTIADWRRWVSSDETRINLWGSDGNSFYWTNGGRIMQSYQVKSQLQRNDGGVMFWSCITAEGPGYGTTIIEDAINSGLYVDISKTSLNDTLEHFGKTPSDVRFQQDRATPHTSGITKQWFTDNGFNLDEIMDWPPQSPDLNPIEHVWHLLKLRLNKCPTRPSTKEELERRINIQW
;
A
#
# COMPACT_ATOMS: atom_id res chain seq x y z
N MET A 1 -2.19 -37.87 -11.08
CA MET A 1 -1.30 -36.77 -10.61
C MET A 1 -1.33 -35.49 -11.47
N SER A 2 -2.14 -35.38 -12.52
CA SER A 2 -2.20 -34.19 -13.41
C SER A 2 -3.07 -33.02 -12.91
N LEU A 3 -3.91 -33.26 -11.90
CA LEU A 3 -4.88 -32.29 -11.37
C LEU A 3 -4.20 -31.09 -10.70
N VAL A 4 -3.29 -31.33 -9.76
CA VAL A 4 -2.66 -30.26 -8.95
C VAL A 4 -1.88 -29.25 -9.80
N PRO A 5 -1.02 -29.66 -10.76
CA PRO A 5 -0.39 -28.71 -11.68
C PRO A 5 -1.39 -27.95 -12.56
N ARG A 6 -2.54 -28.54 -12.90
CA ARG A 6 -3.59 -27.90 -13.72
C ARG A 6 -4.35 -26.84 -12.95
N GLU A 7 -4.79 -27.16 -11.74
CA GLU A 7 -5.56 -26.24 -10.89
C GLU A 7 -4.70 -25.07 -10.36
N LEU A 8 -3.40 -25.29 -10.14
CA LEU A 8 -2.45 -24.19 -9.86
C LEU A 8 -2.19 -23.29 -11.09
N ARG A 9 -2.37 -23.79 -12.32
CA ARG A 9 -2.23 -23.01 -13.56
C ARG A 9 -3.46 -22.18 -13.88
N SER A 10 -4.65 -22.68 -13.55
CA SER A 10 -5.92 -21.95 -13.72
C SER A 10 -6.15 -20.89 -12.64
N GLY A 11 -5.39 -20.93 -11.54
CA GLY A 11 -5.59 -20.07 -10.38
C GLY A 11 -6.68 -20.58 -9.43
N ALA A 12 -7.19 -21.80 -9.64
CA ALA A 12 -8.13 -22.46 -8.74
C ALA A 12 -7.49 -22.88 -7.40
N LEU A 13 -6.15 -22.92 -7.35
CA LEU A 13 -5.38 -23.17 -6.14
C LEU A 13 -4.33 -22.08 -5.93
N ASP A 14 -4.26 -21.54 -4.71
CA ASP A 14 -3.37 -20.42 -4.39
C ASP A 14 -1.94 -20.83 -4.05
N ASN A 15 -1.76 -22.02 -3.46
CA ASN A 15 -0.47 -22.45 -2.94
C ASN A 15 -0.41 -23.98 -2.68
N PRO A 16 0.78 -24.55 -2.44
CA PRO A 16 0.93 -25.98 -2.18
C PRO A 16 0.22 -26.52 -0.93
N ARG A 17 -0.18 -25.68 0.04
CA ARG A 17 -1.01 -26.12 1.18
C ARG A 17 -2.47 -26.29 0.77
N ALA A 18 -3.02 -25.35 0.01
CA ALA A 18 -4.36 -25.51 -0.56
C ALA A 18 -4.44 -26.77 -1.45
N ALA A 19 -3.37 -27.06 -2.20
CA ALA A 19 -3.26 -28.32 -2.94
C ALA A 19 -3.21 -29.56 -2.04
N GLN A 20 -2.57 -29.48 -0.86
CA GLN A 20 -2.52 -30.56 0.10
C GLN A 20 -3.89 -30.86 0.71
N GLU A 21 -4.65 -29.82 1.05
CA GLU A 21 -5.99 -29.93 1.63
C GLU A 21 -6.96 -30.61 0.65
N ILE A 22 -6.93 -30.23 -0.63
CA ILE A 22 -7.72 -30.90 -1.67
C ILE A 22 -7.28 -32.35 -1.89
N LEU A 23 -5.98 -32.62 -1.91
CA LEU A 23 -5.50 -34.00 -2.05
C LEU A 23 -5.96 -34.87 -0.87
N ARG A 24 -5.93 -34.34 0.35
CA ARG A 24 -6.41 -35.03 1.54
C ARG A 24 -7.91 -35.28 1.50
N SER A 25 -8.72 -34.32 1.05
CA SER A 25 -10.17 -34.53 0.89
C SER A 25 -10.51 -35.56 -0.19
N MET A 26 -9.59 -35.79 -1.14
CA MET A 26 -9.67 -36.86 -2.15
C MET A 26 -9.04 -38.18 -1.70
N GLY A 27 -8.66 -38.33 -0.42
CA GLY A 27 -8.08 -39.56 0.13
C GLY A 27 -6.61 -39.78 -0.21
N HIS A 28 -5.90 -38.77 -0.71
CA HIS A 28 -4.48 -38.83 -0.99
C HIS A 28 -3.67 -38.12 0.09
N ASP A 29 -2.83 -38.85 0.82
CA ASP A 29 -1.86 -38.23 1.72
C ASP A 29 -0.56 -37.92 0.97
N MET A 30 -0.26 -36.63 0.86
CA MET A 30 0.96 -36.15 0.23
C MET A 30 1.54 -35.03 1.08
N SER A 31 2.83 -35.11 1.37
CA SER A 31 3.52 -34.01 2.05
C SER A 31 3.61 -32.78 1.15
N ILE A 32 3.63 -31.59 1.75
CA ILE A 32 3.85 -30.31 1.04
C ILE A 32 5.15 -30.38 0.20
N ASN A 33 6.18 -31.07 0.68
CA ASN A 33 7.42 -31.27 -0.06
C ASN A 33 7.25 -32.18 -1.28
N GLY A 34 6.43 -33.23 -1.17
CA GLY A 34 6.03 -34.07 -2.31
C GLY A 34 5.31 -33.27 -3.39
N ILE A 35 4.37 -32.40 -2.99
CA ILE A 35 3.67 -31.48 -3.90
C ILE A 35 4.65 -30.54 -4.59
N ARG A 36 5.54 -29.88 -3.84
CA ARG A 36 6.57 -28.98 -4.41
C ARG A 36 7.50 -29.71 -5.40
N LYS A 37 7.89 -30.95 -5.10
CA LYS A 37 8.74 -31.76 -5.99
C LYS A 37 8.00 -32.12 -7.29
N SER A 38 6.73 -32.48 -7.18
CA SER A 38 5.85 -32.72 -8.33
C SER A 38 5.70 -31.48 -9.21
N LEU A 39 5.49 -30.30 -8.61
CA LEU A 39 5.39 -29.04 -9.35
C LEU A 39 6.67 -28.72 -10.13
N ARG A 40 7.84 -28.88 -9.51
CA ARG A 40 9.13 -28.68 -10.18
C ARG A 40 9.36 -29.69 -11.32
N ARG A 41 8.99 -30.96 -11.11
CA ARG A 41 9.07 -32.01 -12.15
C ARG A 41 8.20 -31.69 -13.37
N ASN A 42 7.12 -30.93 -13.17
CA ASN A 42 6.24 -30.44 -14.23
C ASN A 42 6.65 -29.05 -14.77
N GLY A 43 7.88 -28.59 -14.51
CA GLY A 43 8.43 -27.35 -15.05
C GLY A 43 7.91 -26.05 -14.39
N LEU A 44 7.16 -26.15 -13.29
CA LEU A 44 6.66 -24.97 -12.57
C LEU A 44 7.71 -24.42 -11.62
N LYS A 45 7.94 -23.11 -11.67
CA LYS A 45 8.83 -22.37 -10.77
C LYS A 45 8.00 -21.46 -9.88
N SER A 46 8.36 -21.41 -8.60
CA SER A 46 7.81 -20.44 -7.66
C SER A 46 8.38 -19.05 -7.96
N ARG A 47 7.52 -18.05 -8.15
CA ARG A 47 7.88 -16.65 -8.29
C ARG A 47 7.15 -15.82 -7.24
N ARG A 48 7.79 -14.76 -6.76
CA ARG A 48 7.16 -13.80 -5.85
C ARG A 48 6.04 -13.07 -6.61
N LYS A 49 4.82 -13.05 -6.07
CA LYS A 49 3.73 -12.20 -6.56
C LYS A 49 4.22 -10.75 -6.44
N VAL A 50 4.15 -10.00 -7.53
CA VAL A 50 4.41 -8.56 -7.49
C VAL A 50 3.16 -7.90 -6.94
N LYS A 51 3.30 -7.08 -5.89
CA LYS A 51 2.22 -6.21 -5.42
C LYS A 51 2.08 -5.09 -6.44
N THR A 52 1.12 -5.20 -7.35
CA THR A 52 0.84 -4.12 -8.31
C THR A 52 -0.64 -4.14 -8.65
N ASN A 53 -1.28 -2.97 -8.64
CA ASN A 53 -2.66 -2.87 -9.09
C ASN A 53 -2.67 -2.88 -10.62
N PHE A 54 -3.61 -3.60 -11.22
CA PHE A 54 -3.77 -3.57 -12.67
C PHE A 54 -4.19 -2.15 -13.10
N VAL A 55 -3.26 -1.39 -13.66
CA VAL A 55 -3.51 -0.01 -14.10
C VAL A 55 -4.26 -0.04 -15.43
N SER A 56 -5.44 0.57 -15.46
CA SER A 56 -6.27 0.68 -16.67
C SER A 56 -5.53 1.42 -17.79
N LYS A 57 -5.90 1.18 -19.06
CA LYS A 57 -5.31 1.92 -20.21
C LYS A 57 -5.47 3.43 -20.05
N THR A 58 -6.62 3.87 -19.51
CA THR A 58 -6.90 5.28 -19.21
C THR A 58 -5.93 5.83 -18.17
N ASN A 59 -5.75 5.13 -17.04
CA ASN A 59 -4.86 5.56 -15.97
C ASN A 59 -3.40 5.59 -16.42
N LYS A 60 -2.95 4.66 -17.28
CA LYS A 60 -1.61 4.69 -17.89
C LYS A 60 -1.37 5.98 -18.68
N ARG A 61 -2.36 6.44 -19.47
CA ARG A 61 -2.25 7.69 -20.23
C ARG A 61 -2.16 8.90 -19.30
N LEU A 62 -3.01 8.96 -18.27
CA LEU A 62 -3.01 10.05 -17.30
C LEU A 62 -1.67 10.12 -16.55
N ARG A 63 -1.14 8.98 -16.12
CA ARG A 63 0.17 8.87 -15.47
C ARG A 63 1.31 9.36 -16.37
N LEU A 64 1.32 8.95 -17.65
CA LEU A 64 2.33 9.40 -18.58
C LEU A 64 2.24 10.91 -18.85
N ALA A 65 1.02 11.45 -18.98
CA ALA A 65 0.80 12.88 -19.15
C ALA A 65 1.31 13.67 -17.94
N TRP A 66 1.00 13.21 -16.73
CA TRP A 66 1.48 13.81 -15.49
C TRP A 66 3.01 13.77 -15.39
N ALA A 67 3.64 12.62 -15.69
CA ALA A 67 5.08 12.49 -15.68
C ALA A 67 5.75 13.42 -16.71
N LYS A 68 5.17 13.53 -17.92
CA LYS A 68 5.67 14.45 -18.96
C LYS A 68 5.51 15.91 -18.59
N LYS A 69 4.45 16.28 -17.85
CA LYS A 69 4.17 17.63 -17.34
C LYS A 69 5.20 18.03 -16.28
N HIS A 70 5.57 17.11 -15.40
CA HIS A 70 6.48 17.38 -14.27
C HIS A 70 7.95 16.98 -14.51
N ARG A 71 8.30 16.51 -15.72
CA ARG A 71 9.67 16.01 -16.03
C ARG A 71 10.80 17.03 -15.85
N HIS A 72 10.46 18.32 -15.87
CA HIS A 72 11.40 19.42 -15.78
C HIS A 72 11.38 20.13 -14.43
N LEU A 73 10.65 19.58 -13.45
CA LEU A 73 10.68 20.11 -12.08
C LEU A 73 12.10 20.05 -11.51
N THR A 74 12.53 21.16 -10.94
CA THR A 74 13.82 21.28 -10.27
C THR A 74 13.76 20.65 -8.87
N ILE A 75 14.92 20.48 -8.23
CA ILE A 75 14.98 20.03 -6.83
C ILE A 75 14.20 21.01 -5.94
N ALA A 76 14.31 22.32 -6.15
CA ALA A 76 13.56 23.31 -5.36
C ALA A 76 12.05 23.15 -5.51
N ASP A 77 11.57 22.82 -6.71
CA ASP A 77 10.14 22.52 -6.93
C ASP A 77 9.72 21.25 -6.19
N TRP A 78 10.54 20.20 -6.25
CA TRP A 78 10.28 18.95 -5.52
C TRP A 78 10.28 19.14 -4.00
N ARG A 79 11.08 20.08 -3.47
CA ARG A 79 11.11 20.40 -2.04
C ARG A 79 9.81 21.02 -1.50
N ARG A 80 8.95 21.53 -2.37
CA ARG A 80 7.63 22.04 -1.99
C ARG A 80 6.59 20.93 -1.83
N TRP A 81 6.87 19.70 -2.26
CA TRP A 81 5.90 18.61 -2.18
C TRP A 81 5.74 18.13 -0.75
N VAL A 82 4.48 17.97 -0.35
CA VAL A 82 4.09 17.29 0.89
C VAL A 82 3.31 16.05 0.47
N SER A 83 3.94 14.89 0.58
CA SER A 83 3.35 13.61 0.19
C SER A 83 2.66 12.97 1.37
N SER A 84 1.37 12.65 1.24
CA SER A 84 0.59 11.95 2.26
C SER A 84 0.06 10.63 1.75
N ASP A 85 -0.23 9.72 2.68
CA ASP A 85 -0.86 8.43 2.40
C ASP A 85 -1.29 7.75 3.71
N GLU A 86 -2.04 6.66 3.59
CA GLU A 86 -2.39 5.78 4.69
C GLU A 86 -1.74 4.41 4.53
N THR A 87 -1.22 3.87 5.64
CA THR A 87 -0.68 2.51 5.66
C THR A 87 -1.31 1.67 6.76
N ARG A 88 -1.69 0.44 6.41
CA ARG A 88 -2.09 -0.57 7.40
C ARG A 88 -0.84 -1.23 7.96
N ILE A 89 -0.75 -1.28 9.29
CA ILE A 89 0.30 -1.99 10.03
C ILE A 89 -0.37 -3.10 10.84
N ASN A 90 -0.08 -4.35 10.49
CA ASN A 90 -0.74 -5.50 11.10
C ASN A 90 -0.16 -5.79 12.48
N LEU A 91 -1.04 -6.06 13.45
CA LEU A 91 -0.68 -6.54 14.78
C LEU A 91 -0.21 -8.00 14.72
N TRP A 92 -0.91 -8.81 13.92
CA TRP A 92 -0.62 -10.23 13.71
C TRP A 92 -0.38 -10.53 12.23
N GLY A 93 0.64 -11.35 11.94
CA GLY A 93 1.00 -11.73 10.58
C GLY A 93 1.98 -10.78 9.91
N SER A 94 2.76 -11.31 8.97
CA SER A 94 3.61 -10.47 8.11
C SER A 94 2.79 -10.00 6.92
N ASP A 95 3.13 -8.84 6.35
CA ASP A 95 2.74 -8.41 4.99
C ASP A 95 3.33 -9.32 3.88
N GLY A 96 3.53 -10.60 4.22
CA GLY A 96 4.51 -11.51 3.67
C GLY A 96 4.42 -11.68 2.16
N ASN A 97 5.59 -12.05 1.61
CA ASN A 97 5.73 -12.41 0.22
C ASN A 97 4.75 -13.54 -0.13
N SER A 98 3.75 -13.23 -0.94
CA SER A 98 2.92 -14.25 -1.58
C SER A 98 3.66 -14.74 -2.82
N PHE A 99 3.59 -16.04 -3.09
CA PHE A 99 4.23 -16.66 -4.24
C PHE A 99 3.18 -17.26 -5.16
N TYR A 100 3.46 -17.34 -6.45
CA TYR A 100 2.67 -18.07 -7.45
C TYR A 100 3.58 -19.01 -8.23
N TRP A 101 3.02 -20.09 -8.78
CA TRP A 101 3.77 -21.06 -9.57
C TRP A 101 3.51 -20.82 -11.07
N THR A 102 4.57 -20.72 -11.88
CA THR A 102 4.47 -20.42 -13.33
C THR A 102 5.52 -21.17 -14.14
N ASN A 103 5.25 -21.39 -15.44
CA ASN A 103 6.19 -21.92 -16.43
C ASN A 103 6.96 -20.84 -17.20
N GLY A 104 6.76 -19.55 -16.90
CA GLY A 104 7.46 -18.45 -17.56
C GLY A 104 6.70 -17.73 -18.68
N GLY A 105 5.36 -17.85 -18.74
CA GLY A 105 4.53 -17.04 -19.65
C GLY A 105 4.78 -15.53 -19.50
N ARG A 106 4.82 -14.80 -20.63
CA ARG A 106 5.19 -13.37 -20.70
C ARG A 106 4.11 -12.40 -20.20
N ILE A 107 2.86 -12.85 -20.03
CA ILE A 107 1.73 -12.00 -19.64
C ILE A 107 1.30 -12.34 -18.20
N MET A 108 1.37 -11.34 -17.31
CA MET A 108 0.89 -11.49 -15.93
C MET A 108 -0.64 -11.63 -15.89
N GLN A 109 -1.11 -12.70 -15.23
CA GLN A 109 -2.53 -12.97 -15.01
C GLN A 109 -2.99 -12.46 -13.63
N SER A 110 -4.28 -12.19 -13.46
CA SER A 110 -4.85 -11.58 -12.25
C SER A 110 -4.52 -12.34 -10.95
N TYR A 111 -4.50 -13.67 -10.97
CA TYR A 111 -4.16 -14.52 -9.82
C TYR A 111 -2.66 -14.51 -9.45
N GLN A 112 -1.79 -14.01 -10.36
CA GLN A 112 -0.34 -13.88 -10.15
C GLN A 112 0.03 -12.59 -9.41
N VAL A 113 -0.97 -11.74 -9.17
CA VAL A 113 -0.90 -10.53 -8.34
C VAL A 113 -1.50 -10.86 -6.97
N LYS A 114 -0.92 -10.31 -5.90
CA LYS A 114 -1.54 -10.37 -4.57
C LYS A 114 -2.63 -9.29 -4.55
N SER A 115 -3.91 -9.67 -4.48
CA SER A 115 -4.97 -8.69 -4.21
C SER A 115 -4.69 -8.04 -2.85
N GLN A 116 -4.83 -6.73 -2.77
CA GLN A 116 -4.79 -5.98 -1.51
C GLN A 116 -6.09 -6.18 -0.72
N LEU A 117 -6.65 -7.39 -0.66
CA LEU A 117 -7.77 -7.63 0.23
C LEU A 117 -7.23 -7.64 1.66
N GLN A 118 -7.59 -6.57 2.38
CA GLN A 118 -7.29 -6.35 3.79
C GLN A 118 -7.85 -7.54 4.58
N ARG A 119 -6.98 -8.25 5.29
CA ARG A 119 -7.43 -9.19 6.30
C ARG A 119 -7.67 -8.38 7.58
N ASN A 120 -8.86 -8.49 8.16
CA ASN A 120 -9.20 -7.86 9.44
C ASN A 120 -8.54 -8.61 10.61
N ASP A 121 -7.21 -8.68 10.64
CA ASP A 121 -6.44 -9.42 11.64
C ASP A 121 -5.82 -8.53 12.75
N GLY A 122 -6.53 -7.45 13.10
CA GLY A 122 -6.25 -6.69 14.33
C GLY A 122 -5.16 -5.61 14.20
N GLY A 123 -4.71 -5.26 13.00
CA GLY A 123 -3.82 -4.12 12.76
C GLY A 123 -4.43 -2.74 13.02
N VAL A 124 -3.60 -1.71 12.90
CA VAL A 124 -3.98 -0.30 12.95
C VAL A 124 -3.72 0.35 11.59
N MET A 125 -4.55 1.33 11.23
CA MET A 125 -4.28 2.20 10.09
C MET A 125 -3.50 3.42 10.60
N PHE A 126 -2.51 3.88 9.85
CA PHE A 126 -1.71 5.04 10.21
C PHE A 126 -1.68 6.01 9.03
N TRP A 127 -2.04 7.26 9.29
CA TRP A 127 -1.95 8.36 8.34
C TRP A 127 -0.74 9.22 8.72
N SER A 128 0.04 9.65 7.74
CA SER A 128 1.00 10.75 7.93
C SER A 128 1.34 11.38 6.58
N CYS A 129 2.18 12.39 6.63
CA CYS A 129 2.79 12.99 5.46
C CYS A 129 4.31 13.15 5.63
N ILE A 130 5.01 13.36 4.53
CA ILE A 130 6.44 13.65 4.51
C ILE A 130 6.70 14.92 3.71
N THR A 131 7.70 15.67 4.15
CA THR A 131 8.24 16.85 3.47
C THR A 131 9.67 16.54 3.02
N ALA A 132 10.29 17.48 2.30
CA ALA A 132 11.72 17.36 1.98
C ALA A 132 12.63 17.56 3.21
N GLU A 133 12.09 18.10 4.30
CA GLU A 133 12.77 18.32 5.57
C GLU A 133 12.68 17.10 6.50
N GLY A 134 11.61 16.30 6.42
CA GLY A 134 11.46 15.11 7.24
C GLY A 134 10.05 14.53 7.29
N PRO A 135 9.81 13.52 8.14
CA PRO A 135 8.47 13.05 8.44
C PRO A 135 7.66 14.15 9.14
N GLY A 136 6.39 14.29 8.73
CA GLY A 136 5.41 15.14 9.42
C GLY A 136 4.80 14.43 10.62
N TYR A 137 3.78 15.04 11.21
CA TYR A 137 2.96 14.39 12.23
C TYR A 137 2.12 13.27 11.62
N GLY A 138 1.94 12.21 12.39
CA GLY A 138 1.12 11.07 12.01
C GLY A 138 0.08 10.75 13.06
N THR A 139 -1.02 10.16 12.61
CA THR A 139 -2.18 9.79 13.42
C THR A 139 -2.53 8.34 13.19
N THR A 140 -2.71 7.59 14.28
CA THR A 140 -3.29 6.26 14.22
C THR A 140 -4.80 6.36 14.10
N ILE A 141 -5.35 5.69 13.10
CA ILE A 141 -6.78 5.62 12.84
C ILE A 141 -7.28 4.26 13.33
N ILE A 142 -8.12 4.33 14.37
CA ILE A 142 -8.69 3.15 15.03
C ILE A 142 -9.93 2.65 14.29
N GLU A 143 -10.60 3.53 13.54
CA GLU A 143 -11.76 3.18 12.71
C GLU A 143 -11.37 2.26 11.53
N ASP A 144 -12.24 1.31 11.20
CA ASP A 144 -12.00 0.36 10.11
C ASP A 144 -12.07 1.01 8.71
N ALA A 145 -12.72 2.17 8.59
CA ALA A 145 -12.82 2.91 7.34
C ALA A 145 -12.73 4.42 7.59
N ILE A 146 -11.95 5.10 6.75
CA ILE A 146 -11.84 6.57 6.79
C ILE A 146 -13.02 7.15 6.02
N ASN A 147 -13.85 7.93 6.72
CA ASN A 147 -14.86 8.76 6.07
C ASN A 147 -14.30 10.18 5.82
N SER A 148 -14.99 10.95 4.99
CA SER A 148 -14.55 12.30 4.62
C SER A 148 -14.39 13.26 5.79
N GLY A 149 -15.24 13.15 6.82
CA GLY A 149 -15.19 14.01 8.00
C GLY A 149 -13.93 13.75 8.83
N LEU A 150 -13.68 12.46 9.11
CA LEU A 150 -12.46 12.03 9.78
C LEU A 150 -11.20 12.45 8.99
N TYR A 151 -11.21 12.32 7.67
CA TYR A 151 -10.10 12.75 6.83
C TYR A 151 -9.84 14.26 6.95
N VAL A 152 -10.90 15.07 6.97
CA VAL A 152 -10.80 16.51 7.20
C VAL A 152 -10.22 16.81 8.58
N ASP A 153 -10.62 16.08 9.62
CA ASP A 153 -10.11 16.30 10.98
C ASP A 153 -8.63 15.89 11.12
N ILE A 154 -8.21 14.83 10.45
CA ILE A 154 -6.78 14.47 10.31
C ILE A 154 -6.01 15.58 9.59
N SER A 155 -6.59 16.16 8.54
CA SER A 155 -5.96 17.25 7.79
C SER A 155 -5.87 18.53 8.64
N LYS A 156 -6.90 18.85 9.44
CA LYS A 156 -6.88 20.00 10.37
C LYS A 156 -5.82 19.89 11.45
N THR A 157 -5.49 18.67 11.85
CA THR A 157 -4.54 18.38 12.92
C THR A 157 -3.18 18.05 12.32
N SER A 158 -2.96 16.79 11.96
CA SER A 158 -1.65 16.26 11.58
C SER A 158 -1.03 16.96 10.37
N LEU A 159 -1.80 17.36 9.34
CA LEU A 159 -1.24 18.13 8.21
C LEU A 159 -0.88 19.56 8.63
N ASN A 160 -1.80 20.29 9.26
CA ASN A 160 -1.54 21.67 9.67
C ASN A 160 -0.39 21.77 10.69
N ASP A 161 -0.37 20.89 11.69
CA ASP A 161 0.71 20.80 12.68
C ASP A 161 2.05 20.54 11.97
N THR A 162 2.05 19.72 10.91
CA THR A 162 3.26 19.46 10.11
C THR A 162 3.74 20.72 9.41
N LEU A 163 2.83 21.46 8.78
CA LEU A 163 3.17 22.70 8.09
C LEU A 163 3.72 23.72 9.08
N GLU A 164 3.07 23.90 10.24
CA GLU A 164 3.53 24.79 11.30
C GLU A 164 4.93 24.41 11.81
N HIS A 165 5.16 23.12 12.11
CA HIS A 165 6.45 22.62 12.60
C HIS A 165 7.60 22.91 11.63
N PHE A 166 7.36 22.81 10.32
CA PHE A 166 8.36 23.12 9.31
C PHE A 166 8.33 24.59 8.84
N GLY A 167 7.54 25.45 9.49
CA GLY A 167 7.42 26.87 9.16
C GLY A 167 6.90 27.13 7.74
N LYS A 168 6.00 26.29 7.26
CA LYS A 168 5.38 26.36 5.92
C LYS A 168 3.93 26.78 6.03
N THR A 169 3.43 27.44 4.99
CA THR A 169 2.01 27.74 4.81
C THR A 169 1.41 26.90 3.67
N PRO A 170 0.08 26.76 3.59
CA PRO A 170 -0.58 26.07 2.48
C PRO A 170 -0.18 26.56 1.08
N SER A 171 0.15 27.85 0.93
CA SER A 171 0.63 28.42 -0.34
C SER A 171 2.07 28.06 -0.69
N ASP A 172 2.90 27.71 0.30
CA ASP A 172 4.30 27.32 0.07
C ASP A 172 4.41 25.89 -0.49
N VAL A 173 3.40 25.07 -0.25
CA VAL A 173 3.45 23.62 -0.48
C VAL A 173 2.57 23.17 -1.64
N ARG A 174 2.98 22.06 -2.26
CA ARG A 174 2.15 21.23 -3.14
C ARG A 174 1.73 20.00 -2.37
N PHE A 175 0.54 20.02 -1.79
CA PHE A 175 0.02 18.87 -1.06
C PHE A 175 -0.41 17.77 -2.02
N GLN A 176 0.02 16.55 -1.75
CA GLN A 176 -0.32 15.37 -2.53
C GLN A 176 -1.14 14.40 -1.66
N GLN A 177 -2.30 14.02 -2.19
CA GLN A 177 -3.15 12.93 -1.71
C GLN A 177 -3.52 12.01 -2.88
N ASP A 178 -4.01 10.81 -2.61
CA ASP A 178 -4.53 9.93 -3.65
C ASP A 178 -5.97 10.33 -4.06
N ARG A 179 -6.62 9.53 -4.91
CA ARG A 179 -8.00 9.80 -5.37
C ARG A 179 -9.05 8.94 -4.68
N ALA A 180 -8.83 8.55 -3.42
CA ALA A 180 -9.83 7.87 -2.62
C ALA A 180 -11.11 8.72 -2.47
N THR A 181 -12.23 8.04 -2.25
CA THR A 181 -13.54 8.70 -2.11
C THR A 181 -13.56 9.78 -1.02
N PRO A 182 -12.97 9.58 0.18
CA PRO A 182 -12.90 10.63 1.20
C PRO A 182 -12.14 11.86 0.71
N HIS A 183 -11.00 11.66 0.04
CA HIS A 183 -10.08 12.72 -0.39
C HIS A 183 -10.66 13.62 -1.49
N THR A 184 -11.57 13.06 -2.29
CA THR A 184 -12.22 13.75 -3.42
C THR A 184 -13.62 14.27 -3.12
N SER A 185 -14.08 14.11 -1.88
CA SER A 185 -15.41 14.52 -1.44
C SER A 185 -15.59 16.04 -1.41
N GLY A 186 -16.84 16.50 -1.47
CA GLY A 186 -17.15 17.94 -1.46
C GLY A 186 -16.63 18.64 -0.21
N ILE A 187 -16.81 18.04 0.97
CA ILE A 187 -16.38 18.64 2.24
C ILE A 187 -14.85 18.74 2.34
N THR A 188 -14.13 17.74 1.82
CA THR A 188 -12.66 17.74 1.82
C THR A 188 -12.11 18.80 0.88
N LYS A 189 -12.66 18.89 -0.33
CA LYS A 189 -12.27 19.94 -1.30
C LYS A 189 -12.56 21.35 -0.78
N GLN A 190 -13.73 21.54 -0.17
CA GLN A 190 -14.12 22.80 0.44
C GLN A 190 -13.14 23.18 1.55
N TRP A 191 -12.82 22.24 2.45
CA TRP A 191 -11.87 22.49 3.52
C TRP A 191 -10.49 22.90 3.00
N PHE A 192 -9.91 22.19 2.02
CA PHE A 192 -8.62 22.58 1.43
C PHE A 192 -8.66 23.99 0.83
N THR A 193 -9.75 24.32 0.14
CA THR A 193 -9.93 25.63 -0.49
C THR A 193 -10.02 26.74 0.58
N ASP A 194 -10.84 26.52 1.61
CA ASP A 194 -11.05 27.47 2.72
C ASP A 194 -9.77 27.70 3.55
N ASN A 195 -8.84 26.74 3.54
CA ASN A 195 -7.58 26.81 4.27
C ASN A 195 -6.40 27.19 3.35
N GLY A 196 -6.64 27.72 2.16
CA GLY A 196 -5.60 28.31 1.31
C GLY A 196 -4.74 27.32 0.53
N PHE A 197 -5.12 26.05 0.45
CA PHE A 197 -4.47 25.09 -0.42
C PHE A 197 -4.92 25.26 -1.87
N ASN A 198 -4.00 25.04 -2.81
CA ASN A 198 -4.33 25.02 -4.22
C ASN A 198 -4.97 23.69 -4.63
N LEU A 199 -6.29 23.70 -4.79
CA LEU A 199 -7.06 22.51 -5.12
C LEU A 199 -6.69 21.91 -6.49
N ASP A 200 -6.35 22.73 -7.48
CA ASP A 200 -5.95 22.26 -8.80
C ASP A 200 -4.64 21.46 -8.72
N GLU A 201 -3.69 21.89 -7.88
CA GLU A 201 -2.44 21.17 -7.66
C GLU A 201 -2.66 19.85 -6.93
N ILE A 202 -3.53 19.85 -5.90
CA ILE A 202 -3.91 18.62 -5.17
C ILE A 202 -4.54 17.61 -6.13
N MET A 203 -5.47 18.05 -7.00
CA MET A 203 -6.24 17.17 -7.87
C MET A 203 -5.49 16.72 -9.13
N ASP A 204 -4.33 17.32 -9.43
CA ASP A 204 -3.47 16.97 -10.55
C ASP A 204 -2.80 15.60 -10.40
N TRP A 205 -2.71 15.05 -9.18
CA TRP A 205 -2.08 13.75 -8.93
C TRP A 205 -2.71 12.61 -9.76
N PRO A 206 -1.92 11.75 -10.42
CA PRO A 206 -2.48 10.75 -11.33
C PRO A 206 -3.03 9.54 -10.56
N PRO A 207 -4.19 8.98 -10.98
CA PRO A 207 -4.84 7.88 -10.26
C PRO A 207 -4.01 6.59 -10.27
N GLN A 208 -4.14 5.78 -9.20
CA GLN A 208 -3.44 4.50 -9.04
C GLN A 208 -1.92 4.62 -9.22
N SER A 209 -1.29 5.56 -8.51
CA SER A 209 0.15 5.86 -8.65
C SER A 209 0.95 5.76 -7.35
N PRO A 210 0.87 4.64 -6.61
CA PRO A 210 1.66 4.46 -5.40
C PRO A 210 3.17 4.50 -5.67
N ASP A 211 3.62 4.02 -6.84
CA ASP A 211 5.03 4.05 -7.24
C ASP A 211 5.58 5.45 -7.51
N LEU A 212 4.72 6.46 -7.64
CA LEU A 212 5.14 7.86 -7.74
C LEU A 212 5.17 8.55 -6.37
N ASN A 213 4.56 7.95 -5.33
CA ASN A 213 4.46 8.55 -4.01
C ASN A 213 5.68 8.17 -3.14
N PRO A 214 6.58 9.11 -2.79
CA PRO A 214 7.79 8.79 -2.01
C PRO A 214 7.49 8.23 -0.62
N ILE A 215 6.33 8.53 -0.03
CA ILE A 215 5.99 8.05 1.32
C ILE A 215 5.87 6.53 1.41
N GLU A 216 5.59 5.85 0.29
CA GLU A 216 5.54 4.38 0.22
C GLU A 216 6.90 3.75 0.57
N HIS A 217 8.00 4.42 0.25
CA HIS A 217 9.34 4.01 0.69
C HIS A 217 9.52 4.21 2.20
N VAL A 218 8.97 5.28 2.77
CA VAL A 218 9.04 5.56 4.21
C VAL A 218 8.19 4.56 4.99
N TRP A 219 7.01 4.17 4.48
CA TRP A 219 6.23 3.06 5.02
C TRP A 219 6.99 1.75 5.06
N HIS A 220 7.74 1.45 4.00
CA HIS A 220 8.60 0.28 4.00
C HIS A 220 9.66 0.34 5.11
N LEU A 221 10.32 1.49 5.29
CA LEU A 221 11.31 1.71 6.34
C LEU A 221 10.71 1.62 7.75
N LEU A 222 9.54 2.24 7.98
CA LEU A 222 8.81 2.18 9.24
C LEU A 222 8.49 0.71 9.60
N LYS A 223 7.93 -0.04 8.66
CA LYS A 223 7.63 -1.47 8.86
C LYS A 223 8.89 -2.29 9.11
N LEU A 224 10.01 -1.98 8.46
CA LEU A 224 11.30 -2.63 8.74
C LEU A 224 11.80 -2.32 10.16
N ARG A 225 11.70 -1.07 10.61
CA ARG A 225 12.06 -0.65 11.97
C ARG A 225 11.22 -1.37 13.02
N LEU A 226 9.90 -1.42 12.83
CA LEU A 226 8.98 -2.14 13.71
C LEU A 226 9.28 -3.64 13.79
N ASN A 227 9.67 -4.25 12.66
CA ASN A 227 10.07 -5.66 12.62
C ASN A 227 11.41 -5.96 13.32
N LYS A 228 12.25 -4.94 13.54
CA LYS A 228 13.50 -5.06 14.29
C LYS A 228 13.31 -4.91 15.81
N CYS A 229 12.12 -4.51 16.27
CA CYS A 229 11.82 -4.50 17.69
C CYS A 229 11.96 -5.92 18.28
N PRO A 230 12.55 -6.07 19.48
CA PRO A 230 12.90 -7.38 20.05
C PRO A 230 11.67 -8.24 20.34
N THR A 231 10.54 -7.61 20.64
CA THR A 231 9.26 -8.29 20.86
C THR A 231 8.24 -7.82 19.84
N ARG A 232 7.19 -8.60 19.61
CA ARG A 232 6.01 -8.11 18.87
C ARG A 232 5.08 -7.33 19.80
N PRO A 233 4.38 -6.30 19.31
CA PRO A 233 3.32 -5.67 20.07
C PRO A 233 2.20 -6.69 20.32
N SER A 234 1.69 -6.71 21.55
CA SER A 234 0.60 -7.61 21.97
C SER A 234 -0.77 -6.95 21.88
N THR A 235 -0.84 -5.61 21.87
CA THR A 235 -2.07 -4.82 21.79
C THR A 235 -1.95 -3.72 20.73
N LYS A 236 -3.09 -3.13 20.34
CA LYS A 236 -3.12 -2.03 19.37
C LYS A 236 -2.48 -0.76 19.93
N GLU A 237 -2.64 -0.50 21.21
CA GLU A 237 -2.09 0.66 21.93
C GLU A 237 -0.56 0.58 21.99
N GLU A 238 -0.02 -0.62 22.26
CA GLU A 238 1.42 -0.84 22.22
C GLU A 238 1.97 -0.75 20.80
N LEU A 239 1.20 -1.18 19.79
CA LEU A 239 1.58 -1.02 18.39
C LEU A 239 1.62 0.47 17.99
N GLU A 240 0.60 1.24 18.35
CA GLU A 240 0.54 2.69 18.15
C GLU A 240 1.73 3.40 18.80
N ARG A 241 2.00 3.11 20.08
CA ARG A 241 3.14 3.71 20.79
C ARG A 241 4.47 3.44 20.06
N ARG A 242 4.65 2.23 19.54
CA ARG A 242 5.85 1.87 18.76
C ARG A 242 5.90 2.57 17.41
N ILE A 243 4.77 2.73 16.73
CA ILE A 243 4.70 3.50 15.49
C ILE A 243 5.18 4.93 15.77
N ASN A 244 4.64 5.58 16.80
CA ASN A 244 5.01 6.94 17.17
C ASN A 244 6.49 7.10 17.57
N ILE A 245 7.13 6.06 18.10
CA ILE A 245 8.57 6.08 18.44
C ILE A 245 9.45 5.87 17.20
N GLN A 246 9.00 5.06 16.25
CA GLN A 246 9.81 4.68 15.08
C GLN A 246 9.64 5.61 13.89
N TRP A 247 8.51 6.30 13.82
CA TRP A 247 8.22 7.37 12.87
C TRP A 247 9.13 8.57 13.16
#